data_AF-A0A950FCB9-F1
#
_entry.id   AF-A0A950FCB9-F1
#
_cell.length_a   1.000
_cell.length_b   1.000
_cell.length_c   1.000
_cell.angle_alpha   90.00
_cell.angle_beta   90.00
_cell.angle_gamma   90.00
#
_symmetry.space_group_name_H-M   'P 1'
#
loop_
_entity.id
_entity.type
_entity.pdbx_description
1 polymer ?
#
loop_
_entity_poly.entity_id
_entity_poly.type
_entity_poly.pdbx_seq_one_letter_code
_entity_poly.pdbx_strand_id
1 'polypeptide(L)'
;MNSSVETYQKRLRDELSLVEQEIESHNQQIETLNTRLEGLKRALELCDSEQSAVAELLRTGVPGLKLAALNLPKASASTSQKSAPSHKAVSMRRQPATAMRNAQRGAKAAMSGARASSNGAMKRVDMIAAALKRHPRSTVRELIAALDRDFGWKCGESNLTAHLYTNPDRFAHTKADRAGKQLVTWSLR
;
A
#
# COMPACT_ATOMS: atom_id res chain seq x y z
N MET A 1 51.57 11.40 3.05
CA MET A 1 50.24 11.99 2.77
C MET A 1 49.50 11.27 1.64
N ASN A 2 50.17 10.58 0.72
CA ASN A 2 49.52 9.93 -0.43
C ASN A 2 48.59 8.75 -0.08
N SER A 3 48.91 7.95 0.94
CA SER A 3 48.08 6.76 1.27
C SER A 3 46.67 7.10 1.75
N SER A 4 46.47 8.24 2.44
CA SER A 4 45.14 8.64 2.90
C SER A 4 44.24 9.03 1.73
N VAL A 5 44.77 9.78 0.75
CA VAL A 5 44.03 10.19 -0.45
C VAL A 5 43.62 8.96 -1.28
N GLU A 6 44.52 7.99 -1.45
CA GLU A 6 44.24 6.74 -2.16
C GLU A 6 43.12 5.92 -1.47
N THR A 7 43.11 5.87 -0.14
CA THR A 7 42.04 5.17 0.61
C THR A 7 40.67 5.84 0.45
N TYR A 8 40.61 7.18 0.44
CA TYR A 8 39.37 7.90 0.19
C TYR A 8 38.88 7.71 -1.25
N GLN A 9 39.78 7.78 -2.23
CA GLN A 9 39.43 7.52 -3.64
C GLN A 9 38.93 6.09 -3.86
N LYS A 10 39.50 5.11 -3.15
CA LYS A 10 38.99 3.73 -3.18
C LYS A 10 37.57 3.65 -2.61
N ARG A 11 37.35 4.20 -1.41
CA ARG A 11 36.01 4.19 -0.79
C ARG A 11 34.95 4.85 -1.67
N LEU A 12 35.26 5.99 -2.27
CA LEU A 12 34.33 6.69 -3.18
C LEU A 12 33.97 5.83 -4.40
N ARG A 13 34.94 5.10 -4.97
CA ARG A 13 34.66 4.17 -6.07
C ARG A 13 33.79 3.01 -5.64
N ASP A 14 34.04 2.45 -4.46
CA ASP A 14 33.24 1.34 -3.91
C ASP A 14 31.79 1.81 -3.63
N GLU A 15 31.61 3.01 -3.06
CA GLU A 15 30.29 3.60 -2.81
C GLU A 15 29.55 3.93 -4.12
N LEU A 16 30.24 4.49 -5.12
CA LEU A 16 29.66 4.73 -6.44
C LEU A 16 29.19 3.43 -7.10
N SER A 17 30.01 2.39 -7.06
CA SER A 17 29.64 1.09 -7.63
C SER A 17 28.43 0.47 -6.95
N LEU A 18 28.29 0.63 -5.63
CA LEU A 18 27.14 0.15 -4.88
C LEU A 18 25.86 0.90 -5.28
N VAL A 19 25.95 2.23 -5.39
CA VAL A 19 24.81 3.06 -5.82
C VAL A 19 24.40 2.74 -7.26
N GLU A 20 25.36 2.56 -8.17
CA GLU A 20 25.10 2.15 -9.56
C GLU A 20 24.37 0.80 -9.60
N GLN A 21 24.81 -0.17 -8.79
CA GLN A 21 24.15 -1.47 -8.71
C GLN A 21 22.72 -1.37 -8.15
N GLU A 22 22.49 -0.53 -7.15
CA GLU A 22 21.16 -0.29 -6.58
C GLU A 22 20.23 0.40 -7.60
N ILE A 23 20.74 1.37 -8.36
CA ILE A 23 19.99 2.02 -9.45
C ILE A 23 19.59 0.99 -10.51
N GLU A 24 20.53 0.15 -10.94
CA GLU A 24 20.27 -0.89 -11.93
C GLU A 24 19.22 -1.89 -11.43
N SER A 25 19.33 -2.32 -10.18
CA SER A 25 18.33 -3.21 -9.56
C SER A 25 16.93 -2.58 -9.53
N HIS A 26 16.83 -1.31 -9.15
CA HIS A 26 15.55 -0.61 -9.13
C HIS A 26 14.97 -0.41 -10.54
N ASN A 27 15.80 -0.13 -11.55
CA ASN A 27 15.35 -0.02 -12.93
C ASN A 27 14.72 -1.33 -13.43
N GLN A 28 15.35 -2.47 -13.14
CA GLN A 28 14.82 -3.79 -13.50
C GLN A 28 13.49 -4.10 -12.79
N GLN A 29 13.35 -3.69 -11.52
CA GLN A 29 12.09 -3.81 -10.79
C GLN A 29 10.98 -2.97 -11.42
N ILE A 30 11.29 -1.73 -11.83
CA ILE A 30 10.35 -0.84 -12.53
C ILE A 30 9.90 -1.46 -13.85
N GLU A 31 10.82 -2.01 -14.64
CA GLU A 31 10.49 -2.66 -15.92
C GLU A 31 9.57 -3.89 -15.73
N THR A 32 9.86 -4.69 -14.72
CA THR A 32 9.02 -5.84 -14.34
C THR A 32 7.61 -5.39 -13.95
N LEU A 33 7.50 -4.34 -13.13
CA LEU A 33 6.22 -3.78 -12.71
C LEU A 33 5.44 -3.17 -13.87
N ASN A 34 6.11 -2.48 -14.79
CA ASN A 34 5.50 -1.93 -16.00
C ASN A 34 4.92 -3.03 -16.88
N THR A 35 5.67 -4.12 -17.09
CA THR A 35 5.19 -5.28 -17.86
C THR A 35 3.94 -5.88 -17.24
N ARG A 36 3.92 -6.03 -15.90
CA ARG A 36 2.75 -6.54 -15.18
C ARG A 36 1.55 -5.60 -15.29
N LEU A 37 1.79 -4.29 -15.21
CA LEU A 37 0.76 -3.26 -15.32
C LEU A 37 0.12 -3.26 -16.72
N GLU A 38 0.92 -3.38 -17.77
CA GLU A 38 0.40 -3.51 -19.15
C GLU A 38 -0.36 -4.83 -19.37
N GLY A 39 0.06 -5.91 -18.71
CA GLY A 39 -0.72 -7.15 -18.67
C GLY A 39 -2.10 -6.97 -18.03
N LEU A 40 -2.17 -6.27 -16.89
CA LEU A 40 -3.42 -6.01 -16.19
C LEU A 40 -4.36 -5.06 -16.96
N LYS A 41 -3.82 -4.05 -17.64
CA LYS A 41 -4.61 -3.17 -18.53
C LYS A 41 -5.30 -3.96 -19.63
N ARG A 42 -4.55 -4.81 -20.34
CA ARG A 42 -5.11 -5.68 -21.39
C ARG A 42 -6.18 -6.65 -20.86
N ALA A 43 -5.98 -7.20 -19.67
CA ALA A 43 -6.99 -8.06 -19.04
C ALA A 43 -8.27 -7.30 -18.70
N LEU A 44 -8.15 -6.05 -18.24
CA LEU A 44 -9.30 -5.19 -17.96
C LEU A 44 -10.08 -4.84 -19.24
N GLU A 45 -9.38 -4.47 -20.31
CA GLU A 45 -9.99 -4.21 -21.63
C GLU A 45 -10.73 -5.44 -22.17
N LEU A 46 -10.18 -6.63 -21.96
CA LEU A 46 -10.84 -7.89 -22.33
C LEU A 46 -12.12 -8.12 -21.51
N CYS A 47 -12.06 -7.95 -20.19
CA CYS A 47 -13.23 -8.09 -19.33
C CYS A 47 -14.34 -7.09 -19.69
N ASP A 48 -14.00 -5.84 -20.01
CA ASP A 48 -14.96 -4.83 -20.44
C ASP A 48 -15.60 -5.21 -21.78
N SER A 49 -14.80 -5.75 -22.71
CA SER A 49 -15.29 -6.25 -24.00
C SER A 49 -16.24 -7.44 -23.84
N GLU A 50 -15.89 -8.39 -22.96
CA GLU A 50 -16.74 -9.55 -22.64
C GLU A 50 -18.05 -9.13 -21.97
N GLN A 51 -18.01 -8.19 -21.02
CA GLN A 51 -19.22 -7.64 -20.40
C GLN A 51 -20.13 -6.98 -21.44
N SER A 52 -19.56 -6.21 -22.36
CA SER A 52 -20.32 -5.60 -23.47
C SER A 52 -20.94 -6.66 -24.38
N ALA A 53 -20.19 -7.71 -24.72
CA ALA A 53 -20.69 -8.80 -25.57
C ALA A 53 -21.84 -9.56 -24.89
N VAL A 54 -21.73 -9.86 -23.59
CA VAL A 54 -22.81 -10.48 -22.81
C VAL A 54 -24.04 -9.58 -22.73
N ALA A 55 -23.87 -8.28 -22.50
CA ALA A 55 -24.97 -7.33 -22.49
C ALA A 55 -25.71 -7.27 -23.83
N GLU A 56 -24.97 -7.30 -24.95
CA GLU A 56 -25.53 -7.36 -26.30
C GLU A 56 -26.27 -8.67 -26.59
N LEU A 57 -25.73 -9.82 -26.16
CA LEU A 57 -26.42 -11.10 -26.25
C LEU A 57 -27.73 -11.11 -25.45
N LEU A 58 -27.74 -10.54 -24.24
CA LEU A 58 -28.97 -10.42 -23.45
C LEU A 58 -29.99 -9.47 -24.10
N ARG A 59 -29.53 -8.40 -24.74
CA ARG A 59 -30.38 -7.45 -25.47
C ARG A 59 -31.02 -8.07 -26.72
N THR A 60 -30.27 -8.90 -27.45
CA THR A 60 -30.68 -9.44 -28.75
C THR A 60 -31.30 -10.85 -28.65
N GLY A 61 -31.00 -11.60 -27.59
CA GLY A 61 -31.31 -13.03 -27.47
C GLY A 61 -32.70 -13.41 -26.95
N VAL A 62 -33.60 -12.46 -26.67
CA VAL A 62 -34.96 -12.82 -26.20
C VAL A 62 -36.07 -11.98 -26.85
N PRO A 63 -36.57 -12.37 -28.04
CA PRO A 63 -37.86 -11.88 -28.51
C PRO A 63 -38.96 -12.59 -27.71
N GLY A 64 -39.38 -12.03 -26.57
CA GLY A 64 -40.55 -12.56 -25.84
C GLY A 64 -40.64 -12.28 -24.34
N LEU A 65 -39.54 -11.91 -23.67
CA LEU A 65 -39.58 -11.48 -22.28
C LEU A 65 -39.52 -9.95 -22.21
N LYS A 66 -40.69 -9.30 -22.11
CA LYS A 66 -40.76 -7.95 -21.55
C LYS A 66 -40.30 -8.02 -20.09
N LEU A 67 -39.00 -7.92 -19.88
CA LEU A 67 -38.40 -7.75 -18.57
C LEU A 67 -38.62 -6.29 -18.15
N ALA A 68 -39.85 -5.98 -17.77
CA ALA A 68 -40.17 -4.73 -17.10
C ALA A 68 -39.38 -4.70 -15.78
N ALA A 69 -38.43 -3.76 -15.69
CA ALA A 69 -37.82 -3.29 -14.46
C ALA A 69 -37.18 -4.35 -13.55
N LEU A 70 -36.08 -4.97 -13.99
CA LEU A 70 -35.08 -5.47 -13.04
C LEU A 70 -34.03 -4.37 -12.85
N ASN A 71 -34.30 -3.48 -11.89
CA ASN A 71 -33.24 -2.83 -11.13
C ASN A 71 -32.30 -3.93 -10.65
N LEU A 72 -31.11 -4.03 -11.24
CA LEU A 72 -30.05 -4.90 -10.74
C LEU A 72 -29.59 -4.33 -9.39
N PRO A 73 -29.84 -4.99 -8.24
CA PRO A 73 -29.11 -4.65 -7.04
C PRO A 73 -27.65 -5.03 -7.28
N LYS A 74 -26.77 -4.03 -7.24
CA LYS A 74 -25.32 -4.21 -7.13
C LYS A 74 -25.08 -5.18 -5.97
N ALA A 75 -24.68 -6.41 -6.29
CA ALA A 75 -24.56 -7.50 -5.34
C ALA A 75 -23.66 -7.08 -4.17
N SER A 76 -24.29 -6.79 -3.04
CA SER A 76 -23.66 -6.71 -1.74
C SER A 76 -23.52 -8.15 -1.26
N ALA A 77 -22.29 -8.67 -1.25
CA ALA A 77 -22.02 -10.00 -0.71
C ALA A 77 -22.05 -9.94 0.82
N SER A 78 -23.20 -10.30 1.38
CA SER A 78 -23.33 -10.89 2.72
C SER A 78 -24.35 -12.02 2.57
N THR A 79 -24.07 -13.26 2.95
CA THR A 79 -24.34 -13.73 4.31
C THR A 79 -23.76 -15.13 4.55
N SER A 80 -23.30 -15.32 5.79
CA SER A 80 -22.97 -16.54 6.53
C SER A 80 -23.89 -17.75 6.32
N GLN A 81 -23.36 -18.99 6.44
CA GLN A 81 -23.81 -20.01 7.43
C GLN A 81 -23.11 -21.39 7.29
N LYS A 82 -22.24 -21.67 8.27
CA LYS A 82 -22.07 -22.88 9.11
C LYS A 82 -22.73 -24.23 8.71
N SER A 83 -21.90 -25.27 8.48
CA SER A 83 -22.06 -26.64 9.04
C SER A 83 -20.80 -27.51 8.80
N ALA A 84 -20.27 -28.13 9.86
CA ALA A 84 -19.20 -29.15 9.85
C ALA A 84 -19.78 -30.57 9.59
N PRO A 85 -18.98 -31.63 9.31
CA PRO A 85 -18.14 -32.26 10.35
C PRO A 85 -16.77 -32.85 9.90
N SER A 86 -15.85 -32.91 10.87
CA SER A 86 -14.86 -33.97 11.16
C SER A 86 -14.06 -34.64 10.02
N HIS A 87 -12.73 -34.48 10.03
CA HIS A 87 -11.81 -35.62 10.18
C HIS A 87 -10.49 -35.22 10.88
N LYS A 88 -10.32 -35.82 12.07
CA LYS A 88 -9.11 -36.30 12.76
C LYS A 88 -7.87 -35.42 12.89
N ALA A 89 -7.61 -35.11 14.16
CA ALA A 89 -6.38 -34.63 14.75
C ALA A 89 -5.18 -35.60 14.56
N VAL A 90 -3.99 -35.03 14.39
CA VAL A 90 -2.76 -35.49 15.04
C VAL A 90 -2.02 -34.27 15.57
N SER A 91 -1.86 -34.22 16.88
CA SER A 91 -1.03 -33.27 17.61
C SER A 91 0.14 -34.04 18.20
N MET A 92 1.37 -33.62 17.92
CA MET A 92 2.59 -33.89 18.69
C MET A 92 3.44 -32.61 18.59
N ARG A 93 3.49 -31.71 19.58
CA ARG A 93 4.04 -31.76 20.96
C ARG A 93 5.57 -31.64 21.00
N ARG A 94 6.02 -30.44 21.49
CA ARG A 94 7.24 -30.11 22.26
C ARG A 94 8.61 -30.26 21.53
N GLN A 95 9.63 -29.41 21.71
CA GLN A 95 9.99 -28.38 22.70
C GLN A 95 11.15 -27.48 22.14
N PRO A 96 11.62 -26.44 22.87
CA PRO A 96 12.49 -25.34 22.43
C PRO A 96 13.98 -25.54 22.82
N ALA A 97 14.89 -24.66 22.35
CA ALA A 97 15.94 -24.01 23.17
C ALA A 97 16.98 -23.18 22.35
N THR A 98 17.35 -22.04 22.93
CA THR A 98 18.68 -21.36 22.98
C THR A 98 19.36 -20.90 21.68
N ALA A 99 19.58 -19.60 21.41
CA ALA A 99 20.39 -18.56 22.09
C ALA A 99 21.85 -18.48 21.62
N MET A 100 22.25 -17.29 21.13
CA MET A 100 23.55 -16.57 21.30
C MET A 100 23.86 -15.73 20.05
N ARG A 101 23.76 -14.40 20.15
CA ARG A 101 24.84 -13.41 20.38
C ARG A 101 25.66 -13.09 19.13
N ASN A 102 25.61 -11.83 18.70
CA ASN A 102 26.82 -11.01 18.69
C ASN A 102 26.49 -9.53 18.90
N ALA A 103 27.28 -8.92 19.77
CA ALA A 103 27.17 -7.56 20.24
C ALA A 103 28.32 -6.71 19.68
N GLN A 104 28.03 -5.42 19.53
CA GLN A 104 28.89 -4.27 19.87
C GLN A 104 30.09 -3.90 18.98
N ARG A 105 29.97 -2.72 18.34
CA ARG A 105 30.77 -1.46 18.48
C ARG A 105 30.70 -0.68 17.15
N GLY A 106 30.54 0.64 17.07
CA GLY A 106 30.74 1.70 18.07
C GLY A 106 29.91 2.96 17.76
N ALA A 107 30.04 3.93 18.67
CA ALA A 107 29.17 5.08 18.85
C ALA A 107 29.77 6.41 18.32
N LYS A 108 28.88 7.41 18.24
CA LYS A 108 29.04 8.88 18.08
C LYS A 108 28.97 9.35 16.61
N ALA A 109 28.01 10.18 16.19
CA ALA A 109 27.53 11.41 16.84
C ALA A 109 26.00 11.58 16.90
N ALA A 110 25.52 12.06 18.06
CA ALA A 110 24.26 12.79 18.22
C ALA A 110 24.45 14.22 17.64
N MET A 111 23.47 14.99 17.19
CA MET A 111 22.16 15.27 17.77
C MET A 111 21.21 15.83 16.68
N SER A 112 19.99 15.31 16.59
CA SER A 112 18.79 16.10 16.30
C SER A 112 17.55 15.28 16.64
N GLY A 113 16.95 15.60 17.80
CA GLY A 113 15.54 15.36 18.07
C GLY A 113 15.05 13.91 18.13
N ALA A 114 15.52 13.14 19.10
CA ALA A 114 14.78 11.96 19.56
C ALA A 114 13.46 12.42 20.23
N ARG A 115 12.37 12.48 19.47
CA ARG A 115 11.03 12.25 20.03
C ARG A 115 10.77 10.76 19.95
N ALA A 116 11.01 10.07 21.06
CA ALA A 116 10.49 8.73 21.27
C ALA A 116 8.98 8.76 21.00
N SER A 117 8.55 8.06 19.95
CA SER A 117 7.14 7.97 19.57
C SER A 117 6.37 7.29 20.71
N SER A 118 5.60 8.07 21.46
CA SER A 118 4.68 7.58 22.50
C SER A 118 3.50 6.79 21.94
N ASN A 119 3.55 6.37 20.67
CA ASN A 119 2.44 5.76 19.94
C ASN A 119 2.53 4.24 19.87
N GLY A 120 3.34 3.61 20.74
CA GLY A 120 3.64 2.17 20.71
C GLY A 120 2.44 1.22 20.77
N ALA A 121 1.21 1.72 20.97
CA ALA A 121 -0.02 0.95 20.94
C ALA A 121 -1.04 1.37 19.86
N MET A 122 -0.85 2.50 19.17
CA MET A 122 -1.81 3.01 18.20
C MET A 122 -1.57 2.38 16.83
N LYS A 123 -2.60 1.74 16.25
CA LYS A 123 -2.48 1.19 14.89
C LYS A 123 -2.33 2.35 13.90
N ARG A 124 -1.58 2.12 12.82
CA ARG A 124 -1.36 3.12 11.75
C ARG A 124 -2.68 3.70 11.22
N VAL A 125 -3.69 2.87 11.04
CA VAL A 125 -5.02 3.30 10.59
C VAL A 125 -5.68 4.28 11.57
N ASP A 126 -5.50 4.06 12.88
CA ASP A 126 -6.06 4.93 13.90
C ASP A 126 -5.29 6.26 13.98
N MET A 127 -3.97 6.23 13.74
CA MET A 127 -3.16 7.45 13.62
C MET A 127 -3.59 8.30 12.42
N ILE A 128 -3.84 7.66 11.27
CA ILE A 128 -4.37 8.32 10.06
C ILE A 128 -5.74 8.93 10.35
N ALA A 129 -6.63 8.17 11.00
CA ALA A 129 -7.95 8.67 11.38
C ALA A 129 -7.85 9.86 12.34
N ALA A 130 -6.98 9.80 13.34
CA ALA A 130 -6.77 10.90 14.28
C ALA A 130 -6.21 12.15 13.60
N ALA A 131 -5.27 12.00 12.66
CA ALA A 131 -4.75 13.11 11.87
C ALA A 131 -5.84 13.75 10.98
N LEU A 132 -6.65 12.93 10.29
CA LEU A 132 -7.76 13.42 9.46
C LEU A 132 -8.91 14.04 10.28
N LYS A 133 -9.09 13.63 11.54
CA LYS A 133 -10.05 14.25 12.46
C LYS A 133 -9.64 15.68 12.82
N ARG A 134 -8.33 15.95 12.94
CA ARG A 134 -7.79 17.30 13.21
C ARG A 134 -7.69 18.15 11.94
N HIS A 135 -7.39 17.50 10.82
CA HIS A 135 -7.19 18.15 9.51
C HIS A 135 -8.10 17.49 8.46
N PRO A 136 -9.40 17.81 8.45
CA PRO A 136 -10.32 17.26 7.45
C PRO A 136 -9.98 17.80 6.06
N ARG A 137 -10.19 16.97 5.02
CA ARG A 137 -9.91 17.31 3.61
C ARG A 137 -8.45 17.64 3.34
N SER A 138 -7.54 16.90 3.98
CA SER A 138 -6.10 17.04 3.74
C SER A 138 -5.66 16.27 2.50
N THR A 139 -4.74 16.84 1.74
CA THR A 139 -4.00 16.10 0.71
C THR A 139 -3.06 15.07 1.33
N VAL A 140 -2.57 14.12 0.52
CA VAL A 140 -1.61 13.10 1.00
C VAL A 140 -0.35 13.76 1.59
N ARG A 141 0.17 14.81 0.97
CA ARG A 141 1.37 15.54 1.45
C ARG A 141 1.14 16.23 2.78
N GLU A 142 0.02 16.90 2.94
CA GLU A 142 -0.35 17.55 4.20
C GLU A 142 -0.55 16.52 5.31
N LEU A 143 -1.16 15.37 4.97
CA LEU A 143 -1.38 14.29 5.91
C LEU A 143 -0.05 13.65 6.36
N ILE A 144 0.93 13.48 5.47
CA ILE A 144 2.29 13.04 5.86
C ILE A 144 2.91 14.02 6.85
N ALA A 145 2.84 15.32 6.56
CA ALA A 145 3.39 16.34 7.45
C ALA A 145 2.69 16.34 8.82
N ALA A 146 1.36 16.14 8.85
CA ALA A 146 0.59 16.01 10.09
C ALA A 146 0.96 14.75 10.88
N LEU A 147 1.17 13.61 10.21
CA LEU A 147 1.55 12.35 10.86
C LEU A 147 2.96 12.39 11.46
N ASP A 148 3.90 13.06 10.78
CA ASP A 148 5.24 13.29 11.34
C ASP A 148 5.18 14.25 12.54
N ARG A 149 4.42 15.35 12.42
CA ARG A 149 4.28 16.34 13.49
C ARG A 149 3.61 15.78 14.75
N ASP A 150 2.47 15.11 14.57
CA ASP A 150 1.58 14.71 15.67
C ASP A 150 1.99 13.37 16.28
N PHE A 151 2.59 12.49 15.47
CA PHE A 151 2.89 11.12 15.88
C PHE A 151 4.34 10.68 15.66
N GLY A 152 5.18 11.54 15.06
CA GLY A 152 6.56 11.18 14.69
C GLY A 152 6.62 10.07 13.63
N TRP A 153 5.53 9.85 12.89
CA TRP A 153 5.48 8.79 11.89
C TRP A 153 5.92 9.31 10.53
N LYS A 154 7.14 8.94 10.13
CA LYS A 154 7.68 9.18 8.80
C LYS A 154 7.19 8.12 7.83
N CYS A 155 6.39 8.52 6.84
CA CYS A 155 5.91 7.65 5.78
C CYS A 155 5.96 8.37 4.42
N GLY A 156 6.23 7.62 3.35
CA GLY A 156 6.14 8.12 1.97
C GLY A 156 4.70 8.13 1.44
N GLU A 157 4.48 8.87 0.34
CA GLU A 157 3.17 9.01 -0.32
C GLU A 157 2.56 7.65 -0.72
N SER A 158 3.35 6.73 -1.28
CA SER A 158 2.89 5.40 -1.69
C SER A 158 2.36 4.57 -0.52
N ASN A 159 3.10 4.54 0.60
CA ASN A 159 2.72 3.79 1.79
C ASN A 159 1.44 4.34 2.45
N LEU A 160 1.34 5.67 2.58
CA LEU A 160 0.15 6.30 3.13
C LEU A 160 -1.06 6.08 2.22
N THR A 161 -0.88 6.24 0.91
CA THR A 161 -1.93 6.03 -0.10
C THR A 161 -2.43 4.59 -0.09
N ALA A 162 -1.53 3.59 0.06
CA ALA A 162 -1.92 2.20 0.20
C ALA A 162 -2.81 1.96 1.44
N HIS A 163 -2.47 2.56 2.59
CA HIS A 163 -3.30 2.46 3.79
C HIS A 163 -4.68 3.09 3.60
N LEU A 164 -4.75 4.23 2.92
CA LEU A 164 -5.99 4.95 2.64
C LEU A 164 -6.92 4.16 1.70
N TYR A 165 -6.39 3.56 0.63
CA TYR A 165 -7.18 2.75 -0.31
C TYR A 165 -7.55 1.35 0.23
N THR A 166 -6.74 0.78 1.13
CA THR A 166 -7.01 -0.54 1.73
C THR A 166 -8.13 -0.48 2.79
N ASN A 167 -8.47 0.71 3.28
CA ASN A 167 -9.52 0.91 4.30
C ASN A 167 -10.63 1.85 3.75
N PRO A 168 -11.37 1.44 2.69
CA PRO A 168 -12.36 2.28 2.03
C PRO A 168 -13.61 2.53 2.88
N ASP A 169 -13.82 1.75 3.93
CA ASP A 169 -14.89 1.89 4.91
C ASP A 169 -14.64 3.05 5.88
N ARG A 170 -13.37 3.37 6.16
CA ARG A 170 -12.98 4.41 7.12
C ARG A 170 -12.59 5.74 6.48
N PHE A 171 -12.08 5.71 5.25
CA PHE A 171 -11.58 6.90 4.57
C PHE A 171 -12.33 7.16 3.27
N ALA A 172 -12.60 8.44 3.01
CA ALA A 172 -13.14 8.93 1.76
C ALA A 172 -12.13 9.87 1.11
N HIS A 173 -12.19 9.95 -0.22
CA HIS A 173 -11.41 10.91 -0.98
C HIS A 173 -12.27 11.65 -1.99
N THR A 174 -11.87 12.87 -2.35
CA THR A 174 -12.47 13.59 -3.47
C THR A 174 -12.12 12.91 -4.79
N LYS A 175 -13.00 13.01 -5.79
CA LYS A 175 -12.67 12.59 -7.17
C LYS A 175 -11.63 13.56 -7.72
N ALA A 176 -10.60 13.04 -8.37
CA ALA A 176 -9.69 13.88 -9.12
C ALA A 176 -10.47 14.57 -10.25
N ASP A 177 -10.31 15.89 -10.38
CA ASP A 177 -10.86 16.63 -11.51
C ASP A 177 -10.14 16.17 -12.79
N ARG A 178 -10.89 16.04 -13.90
CA ARG A 178 -10.37 15.63 -15.21
C ARG A 178 -9.30 16.60 -15.73
N ALA A 179 -9.34 17.86 -15.26
CA ALA A 179 -8.35 18.89 -15.56
C ALA A 179 -7.12 18.87 -14.63
N GLY A 180 -7.05 18.00 -13.63
CA GLY A 180 -5.94 17.92 -12.67
C GLY A 180 -5.80 19.12 -11.73
N LYS A 181 -6.75 20.06 -11.76
CA LYS A 181 -6.69 21.32 -10.99
C LYS A 181 -7.05 21.15 -9.52
N GLN A 182 -7.83 20.12 -9.17
CA GLN A 182 -8.14 19.79 -7.79
C GLN A 182 -7.28 18.61 -7.32
N LEU A 183 -6.45 18.87 -6.32
CA LEU A 183 -5.72 17.83 -5.61
C LEU A 183 -6.71 16.90 -4.88
N VAL A 184 -6.41 15.60 -4.89
CA VAL A 184 -7.20 14.62 -4.16
C VAL A 184 -7.01 14.86 -2.66
N THR A 185 -8.12 15.13 -1.98
CA THR A 185 -8.16 15.33 -0.54
C THR A 185 -8.86 14.17 0.12
N TRP A 186 -8.44 13.85 1.35
CA TRP A 186 -8.95 12.74 2.14
C TRP A 186 -9.70 13.23 3.37
N SER A 187 -10.72 12.48 3.76
CA SER A 187 -11.48 12.71 4.98
C SER A 187 -11.85 11.38 5.62
N LEU A 188 -12.29 11.45 6.88
CA LEU A 188 -13.03 10.35 7.50
C LEU A 188 -14.40 10.21 6.82
N ARG A 189 -14.92 8.99 6.79
CA ARG A 189 -16.33 8.72 6.52
C ARG A 189 -17.20 8.93 7.76
#